data_AF-A0A5S3WNV4-F1
#
_entry.id   AF-A0A5S3WNV4-F1
#
_cell.length_a   1.000
_cell.length_b   1.000
_cell.length_c   1.000
_cell.angle_alpha   90.00
_cell.angle_beta   90.00
_cell.angle_gamma   90.00
#
_symmetry.space_group_name_H-M   'P 1'
#
loop_
_entity.id
_entity.type
_entity.pdbx_description
1 polymer ?
#
loop_
_entity_poly.entity_id
_entity_poly.type
_entity_poly.pdbx_seq_one_letter_code
_entity_poly.pdbx_strand_id
1 'polypeptide(L)'
;MLIAGSGAEAGNSVTVTITDNNSSVSRTVTADNSGNWTLSGSELDVSGLNNGTLTVSATQADTAGKTSPAAKQKITLDNAAPSAVT
;
A
#
# COMPACT_ATOMS: atom_id res chain seq x y z
N MET A 1 -10.36 6.56 2.44
CA MET A 1 -9.04 5.96 2.72
C MET A 1 -9.08 4.50 2.31
N LEU A 2 -8.05 4.00 1.60
CA LEU A 2 -7.93 2.61 1.12
C LEU A 2 -6.95 1.82 2.00
N ILE A 3 -5.79 2.40 2.29
CA ILE A 3 -4.78 1.83 3.18
C ILE A 3 -4.47 2.84 4.28
N ALA A 4 -4.29 2.38 5.50
CA ALA A 4 -3.87 3.19 6.62
C ALA A 4 -2.84 2.43 7.47
N GLY A 5 -2.00 3.18 8.16
CA GLY A 5 -1.09 2.64 9.15
C GLY A 5 -0.64 3.69 10.16
N SER A 6 0.08 3.22 11.17
CA SER A 6 0.55 4.01 12.32
C SER A 6 1.92 3.54 12.77
N GLY A 7 2.57 4.31 13.65
CA GLY A 7 3.87 3.95 14.24
C GLY A 7 5.07 4.33 13.37
N ALA A 8 4.85 5.11 12.31
CA ALA A 8 5.93 5.79 11.62
C ALA A 8 6.43 6.97 12.47
N GLU A 9 7.67 7.37 12.28
CA GLU A 9 8.18 8.63 12.84
C GLU A 9 7.44 9.82 12.20
N ALA A 10 7.04 10.77 13.03
CA ALA A 10 6.27 11.93 12.59
C ALA A 10 7.01 12.75 11.51
N GLY A 11 6.33 13.10 10.42
CA GLY A 11 6.90 13.87 9.31
C GLY A 11 7.83 13.07 8.39
N ASN A 12 8.11 11.81 8.69
CA ASN A 12 8.94 10.95 7.84
C ASN A 12 8.11 10.26 6.75
N SER A 13 8.82 9.76 5.74
CA SER A 13 8.19 9.14 4.58
C SER A 13 7.83 7.68 4.86
N VAL A 14 6.68 7.25 4.35
CA VAL A 14 6.23 5.86 4.32
C VAL A 14 5.98 5.47 2.88
N THR A 15 6.69 4.45 2.40
CA THR A 15 6.50 3.89 1.07
C THR A 15 5.70 2.61 1.17
N VAL A 16 4.57 2.57 0.47
CA VAL A 16 3.71 1.40 0.34
C VAL A 16 3.84 0.84 -1.05
N THR A 17 4.09 -0.45 -1.14
CA THR A 17 4.18 -1.22 -2.39
C THR A 17 3.14 -2.33 -2.35
N ILE A 18 2.35 -2.45 -3.41
CA ILE A 18 1.43 -3.56 -3.64
C ILE A 18 1.96 -4.38 -4.80
N THR A 19 2.11 -5.68 -4.59
CA THR A 19 2.68 -6.60 -5.56
C THR A 19 1.73 -7.79 -5.77
N ASP A 20 1.49 -8.15 -7.02
CA ASP A 20 0.97 -9.47 -7.38
C ASP A 20 2.14 -10.44 -7.67
N ASN A 21 1.92 -11.52 -8.42
CA ASN A 21 2.99 -12.47 -8.77
C ASN A 21 3.93 -11.99 -9.90
N ASN A 22 3.64 -10.88 -10.56
CA ASN A 22 4.29 -10.45 -11.81
C ASN A 22 4.67 -8.96 -11.83
N SER A 23 3.99 -8.10 -11.08
CA SER A 23 4.04 -6.64 -11.18
C SER A 23 3.79 -5.98 -9.83
N SER A 24 4.30 -4.75 -9.69
CA SER A 24 4.16 -3.97 -8.47
C SER A 24 3.83 -2.51 -8.76
N VAL A 25 3.12 -1.89 -7.83
CA VAL A 25 2.83 -0.46 -7.82
C VAL A 25 3.17 0.12 -6.45
N SER A 26 3.68 1.34 -6.42
CA SER A 26 4.16 1.96 -5.19
C SER A 26 3.70 3.41 -5.05
N ARG A 27 3.48 3.85 -3.81
CA ARG A 27 3.28 5.25 -3.46
C ARG A 27 3.97 5.58 -2.15
N THR A 28 4.50 6.78 -2.07
CA THR A 28 5.07 7.34 -0.85
C THR A 28 4.15 8.43 -0.30
N VAL A 29 3.91 8.39 1.00
CA VAL A 29 3.19 9.39 1.77
C VAL A 29 4.04 9.86 2.95
N THR A 30 3.64 10.97 3.57
CA THR A 30 4.27 11.47 4.78
C THR A 30 3.40 11.15 5.99
N ALA A 31 4.02 10.66 7.07
CA ALA A 31 3.32 10.45 8.32
C ALA A 31 2.98 11.78 8.99
N ASP A 32 1.80 11.87 9.61
CA ASP A 32 1.36 13.02 10.38
C ASP A 32 2.16 13.20 11.67
N ASN A 33 1.84 14.23 12.45
CA ASN A 33 2.54 14.54 13.70
C ASN A 33 2.35 13.48 14.81
N SER A 34 1.45 12.51 14.61
CA SER A 34 1.21 11.37 15.50
C SER A 34 1.75 10.06 14.92
N GLY A 35 2.42 10.09 13.77
CA GLY A 35 2.97 8.92 13.10
C GLY A 35 1.95 8.10 12.32
N ASN A 36 0.75 8.64 12.07
CA ASN A 36 -0.26 8.00 11.24
C ASN A 36 -0.12 8.42 9.78
N TRP A 37 -0.53 7.55 8.87
CA TRP A 37 -0.50 7.82 7.44
C TRP A 37 -1.64 7.10 6.75
N THR A 38 -2.09 7.64 5.62
CA THR A 38 -3.15 7.06 4.81
C THR A 38 -2.84 7.17 3.33
N LEU A 39 -3.38 6.24 2.55
CA LEU A 39 -3.43 6.28 1.09
C LEU A 39 -4.88 6.16 0.67
N SER A 40 -5.35 7.09 -0.16
CA SER A 40 -6.66 7.05 -0.79
C SER A 40 -6.61 6.19 -2.06
N GLY A 41 -7.75 5.62 -2.46
CA GLY A 41 -7.79 4.75 -3.65
C GLY A 41 -7.40 5.45 -4.95
N SER A 42 -7.67 6.75 -5.07
CA SER A 42 -7.23 7.57 -6.22
C SER A 42 -5.72 7.79 -6.27
N GLU A 43 -5.02 7.56 -5.16
CA GLU A 43 -3.58 7.74 -5.07
C GLU A 43 -2.82 6.49 -5.50
N LEU A 44 -3.47 5.35 -5.75
CA LEU A 44 -2.77 4.14 -6.17
C LEU A 44 -3.55 3.42 -7.27
N ASP A 45 -3.00 3.42 -8.48
CA ASP A 45 -3.58 2.68 -9.58
C ASP A 45 -3.14 1.21 -9.51
N VAL A 46 -4.10 0.32 -9.31
CA VAL A 46 -3.89 -1.14 -9.25
C VAL A 46 -4.45 -1.85 -10.49
N SER A 47 -4.89 -1.12 -11.53
CA SER A 47 -5.51 -1.72 -12.71
C SER A 47 -4.56 -2.59 -13.52
N GLY A 48 -3.24 -2.37 -13.36
CA GLY A 48 -2.19 -3.21 -13.97
C GLY A 48 -1.87 -4.48 -13.20
N LEU A 49 -2.46 -4.70 -12.02
CA LEU A 49 -2.26 -5.92 -11.23
C LEU A 49 -3.33 -6.97 -11.57
N ASN A 50 -2.93 -8.23 -11.48
CA ASN A 50 -3.80 -9.37 -11.70
C ASN A 50 -4.75 -9.59 -10.52
N ASN A 51 -5.96 -10.07 -10.83
CA ASN A 51 -6.89 -10.56 -9.81
C ASN A 51 -6.25 -11.70 -9.00
N GLY A 52 -6.59 -11.78 -7.72
CA GLY A 52 -6.07 -12.78 -6.80
C GLY A 52 -5.37 -12.17 -5.59
N THR A 53 -4.44 -12.93 -4.98
CA THR A 53 -3.76 -12.48 -3.77
C THR A 53 -2.69 -11.44 -4.10
N LEU A 54 -2.80 -10.27 -3.48
CA LEU A 54 -1.76 -9.23 -3.49
C LEU A 54 -1.06 -9.19 -2.15
N THR A 55 0.21 -8.79 -2.16
CA THR A 55 0.98 -8.46 -0.94
C THR A 55 1.19 -6.97 -0.87
N VAL A 56 0.69 -6.35 0.20
CA VAL A 56 0.98 -4.96 0.59
C VAL A 56 2.19 -4.96 1.50
N SER A 57 3.18 -4.11 1.21
CA SER A 57 4.39 -3.93 1.99
C SER A 57 4.58 -2.45 2.29
N ALA A 58 4.83 -2.09 3.55
CA ALA A 58 5.09 -0.72 3.97
C ALA A 58 6.44 -0.62 4.67
N THR A 59 7.24 0.38 4.29
CA THR A 59 8.51 0.74 4.95
C THR A 59 8.52 2.24 5.21
N GLN A 60 9.06 2.64 6.36
CA GLN A 60 9.35 4.05 6.62
C GLN A 60 10.83 4.35 6.35
N ALA A 61 11.11 5.60 5.96
CA ALA A 61 12.46 6.13 5.84
C ALA A 61 12.60 7.49 6.53
N ASP A 62 13.64 7.62 7.36
CA ASP A 62 13.98 8.87 8.04
C ASP A 62 14.74 9.86 7.12
N THR A 63 14.92 11.10 7.58
CA THR A 63 15.66 12.12 6.83
C THR A 63 17.16 11.81 6.69
N ALA A 64 17.68 10.86 7.46
CA ALA A 64 19.05 10.37 7.36
C ALA A 64 19.18 9.17 6.41
N GLY A 65 18.09 8.73 5.77
CA GLY A 65 18.05 7.63 4.81
C GLY A 65 18.02 6.23 5.41
N LYS A 66 17.76 6.08 6.73
CA LYS A 66 17.56 4.76 7.33
C LYS A 66 16.15 4.26 7.08
N THR A 67 16.01 2.97 6.78
CA THR A 67 14.72 2.35 6.50
C THR A 67 14.33 1.32 7.55
N SER A 68 13.05 1.25 7.90
CA SER A 68 12.53 0.17 8.76
C SER A 68 12.49 -1.18 8.02
N PRO A 69 12.40 -2.30 8.76
CA PRO A 69 11.87 -3.54 8.21
C PRO A 69 10.48 -3.33 7.61
N ALA A 70 10.12 -4.14 6.61
CA ALA A 70 8.82 -4.07 5.97
C ALA A 70 7.72 -4.72 6.82
N ALA A 71 6.66 -3.96 7.11
CA ALA A 71 5.39 -4.53 7.54
C ALA A 71 4.63 -5.04 6.31
N LYS A 72 4.04 -6.24 6.39
CA LYS A 72 3.39 -6.88 5.23
C LYS A 72 2.00 -7.36 5.58
N GLN A 73 1.06 -7.18 4.66
CA GLN A 73 -0.26 -7.83 4.69
C GLN A 73 -0.64 -8.39 3.33
N LYS A 74 -1.54 -9.39 3.34
CA LYS A 74 -2.13 -9.93 2.13
C LYS A 74 -3.56 -9.44 1.97
N ILE A 75 -3.95 -9.13 0.74
CA ILE A 75 -5.31 -8.73 0.34
C ILE A 75 -5.71 -9.49 -0.93
N THR A 76 -6.96 -9.41 -1.32
CA THR A 76 -7.47 -9.97 -2.58
C THR A 76 -7.93 -8.84 -3.50
N LEU A 77 -7.47 -8.85 -4.74
CA LEU A 77 -8.04 -8.05 -5.81
C LEU A 77 -9.05 -8.89 -6.58
N ASP A 78 -10.28 -8.39 -6.67
CA ASP A 78 -11.36 -8.98 -7.45
C ASP A 78 -12.12 -7.89 -8.21
N ASN A 79 -11.77 -7.76 -9.49
CA ASN A 79 -12.40 -6.90 -10.47
C ASN A 79 -13.22 -7.71 -11.48
N ALA A 80 -13.52 -8.99 -11.20
CA ALA A 80 -14.33 -9.80 -12.09
C ALA A 80 -15.78 -9.31 -12.08
N ALA A 81 -16.40 -9.27 -13.26
CA ALA A 81 -17.82 -8.95 -13.37
C ALA A 81 -18.68 -10.07 -12.73
N PRO A 82 -19.84 -9.75 -12.14
CA PRO A 82 -20.77 -10.76 -11.66
C PRO A 82 -21.22 -11.70 -12.79
N SER A 83 -21.43 -12.98 -12.48
CA SER A 83 -22.03 -13.91 -13.44
C SER A 83 -23.52 -13.63 -13.61
N ALA A 84 -24.03 -13.70 -14.85
CA ALA A 84 -25.45 -13.61 -15.11
C ALA A 84 -26.20 -14.82 -14.51
N VAL A 85 -27.42 -14.58 -14.02
CA VAL A 85 -28.34 -15.67 -13.69
C VAL A 85 -28.95 -16.18 -15.00
N THR A 86 -28.82 -17.49 -15.25
CA THR A 86 -29.47 -18.19 -16.37
C THR A 86 -30.84 -18.68 -15.94
#